data_AF-A0A7W2STJ8-F1
#
_entry.id   AF-A0A7W2STJ8-F1
#
_cell.length_a   1.000
_cell.length_b   1.000
_cell.length_c   1.000
_cell.angle_alpha   90.00
_cell.angle_beta   90.00
_cell.angle_gamma   90.00
#
_symmetry.space_group_name_H-M   'P 1'
#
loop_
_entity.id
_entity.type
_entity.pdbx_description
1 polymer ?
#
loop_
_entity_poly.entity_id
_entity_poly.type
_entity_poly.pdbx_seq_one_letter_code
_entity_poly.pdbx_strand_id
1 'polypeptide(L)'
;MSNLTLDKIKSLQKNFDLTHEVAGNPFYTKIDENNLNELEHLAVCVLGELGEFCNILKKVTRGDFELSEVKYDLDEELVDVFIYLIKISNQFDVNLESVFLKKLEKNKSRFSKIVLNDE
;
A
#
# COMPACT_ATOMS: atom_id res chain seq x y z
N MET A 1 10.81 -0.21 20.95
CA MET A 1 10.01 -1.05 20.03
C MET A 1 10.97 -1.80 19.13
N SER A 2 10.72 -3.08 18.85
CA SER A 2 11.49 -3.83 17.85
C SER A 2 11.00 -3.45 16.45
N ASN A 3 11.92 -3.15 15.53
CA ASN A 3 11.58 -2.92 14.12
C ASN A 3 10.99 -4.20 13.52
N LEU A 4 9.88 -4.08 12.79
CA LEU A 4 9.27 -5.19 12.07
C LEU A 4 9.81 -5.23 10.63
N THR A 5 10.20 -6.42 10.18
CA THR A 5 10.52 -6.67 8.77
C THR A 5 9.24 -6.68 7.93
N LEU A 6 9.33 -6.36 6.63
CA LEU A 6 8.20 -6.46 5.70
C LEU A 6 7.56 -7.86 5.72
N ASP A 7 8.34 -8.93 5.72
CA ASP A 7 7.84 -10.31 5.78
C ASP A 7 7.00 -10.58 7.04
N LYS A 8 7.44 -10.05 8.17
CA LYS A 8 6.70 -10.15 9.42
C LYS A 8 5.38 -9.37 9.36
N ILE A 9 5.38 -8.17 8.78
CA ILE A 9 4.16 -7.38 8.55
C ILE A 9 3.20 -8.13 7.64
N LYS A 10 3.68 -8.62 6.49
CA LYS A 10 2.89 -9.43 5.55
C LYS A 10 2.27 -10.65 6.24
N SER A 11 3.04 -11.33 7.09
CA SER A 11 2.58 -12.50 7.83
C SER A 11 1.50 -12.15 8.87
N LEU A 12 1.67 -11.04 9.59
CA LEU A 12 0.68 -10.55 10.56
C LEU A 12 -0.64 -10.19 9.86
N GLN A 13 -0.56 -9.43 8.77
CA GLN A 13 -1.74 -9.05 7.99
C GLN A 13 -2.43 -10.27 7.38
N LYS A 14 -1.66 -11.20 6.80
CA LYS A 14 -2.22 -12.44 6.23
C LYS A 14 -2.97 -13.26 7.29
N ASN A 15 -2.39 -13.41 8.48
CA ASN A 15 -3.05 -14.13 9.57
C ASN A 15 -4.35 -13.44 9.99
N PHE A 16 -4.34 -12.11 10.08
CA PHE A 16 -5.56 -11.33 10.34
C PHE A 16 -6.60 -11.57 9.23
N ASP A 17 -6.25 -11.41 7.96
CA ASP A 17 -7.20 -11.57 6.85
C ASP A 17 -7.78 -12.99 6.76
N LEU A 18 -7.00 -14.02 7.10
CA LEU A 18 -7.45 -15.41 7.09
C LEU A 18 -8.45 -15.75 8.22
N THR A 19 -8.49 -14.95 9.28
CA THR A 19 -9.37 -15.21 10.45
C THR A 19 -10.57 -14.26 10.52
N HIS A 20 -10.79 -13.42 9.50
CA HIS A 20 -11.85 -12.41 9.50
C HIS A 20 -12.69 -12.47 8.22
N GLU A 21 -13.97 -12.17 8.39
CA GLU A 21 -14.95 -12.02 7.32
C GLU A 21 -15.95 -10.90 7.68
N VAL A 22 -16.56 -10.31 6.66
CA VAL A 22 -17.63 -9.31 6.83
C VAL A 22 -18.82 -9.71 5.95
N ALA A 23 -19.98 -9.85 6.59
CA ALA A 23 -21.23 -10.26 5.92
C ALA A 23 -21.08 -11.55 5.08
N GLY A 24 -20.25 -12.49 5.56
CA GLY A 24 -19.96 -13.75 4.86
C GLY A 24 -18.91 -13.65 3.75
N ASN A 25 -18.33 -12.48 3.51
CA ASN A 25 -17.22 -12.31 2.57
C ASN A 25 -15.87 -12.38 3.31
N PRO A 26 -14.97 -13.30 2.96
CA PRO A 26 -13.68 -13.43 3.62
C PRO A 26 -12.77 -12.26 3.30
N PHE A 27 -11.91 -11.86 4.23
CA PHE A 27 -10.92 -10.81 4.00
C PHE A 27 -9.73 -11.27 3.16
N TYR A 28 -9.55 -12.59 3.02
CA TYR A 28 -8.50 -13.22 2.25
C TYR A 28 -9.08 -14.12 1.16
N THR A 29 -8.74 -13.81 -0.08
CA THR A 29 -8.96 -14.70 -1.23
C THR A 29 -7.63 -14.89 -1.95
N LYS A 30 -7.26 -16.12 -2.32
CA LYS A 30 -6.12 -16.30 -3.24
C LYS A 30 -6.58 -15.87 -4.63
N ILE A 31 -5.87 -14.92 -5.23
CA ILE A 31 -6.23 -14.34 -6.52
C ILE A 31 -5.46 -15.05 -7.64
N ASP A 32 -6.18 -15.46 -8.67
CA ASP A 32 -5.68 -16.01 -9.93
C ASP A 32 -6.51 -15.46 -11.12
N GLU A 33 -6.31 -16.03 -12.31
CA GLU A 33 -7.01 -15.60 -13.52
C GLU A 33 -8.55 -15.72 -13.47
N ASN A 34 -9.10 -16.52 -12.55
CA ASN A 34 -10.54 -16.78 -12.49
C ASN A 34 -11.31 -15.79 -11.61
N ASN A 35 -10.62 -14.97 -10.81
CA ASN A 35 -11.23 -14.05 -9.85
C ASN A 35 -10.57 -12.66 -9.85
N LEU A 36 -10.18 -12.18 -11.04
CA LEU A 36 -9.56 -10.85 -11.21
C LEU A 36 -10.41 -9.68 -10.68
N ASN A 37 -11.73 -9.85 -10.56
CA ASN A 37 -12.61 -8.88 -9.93
C ASN A 37 -12.23 -8.61 -8.45
N GLU A 38 -11.64 -9.58 -7.75
CA GLU A 38 -11.14 -9.39 -6.39
C GLU A 38 -9.91 -8.49 -6.38
N LEU A 39 -9.01 -8.63 -7.36
CA LEU A 39 -7.86 -7.74 -7.52
C LEU A 39 -8.31 -6.32 -7.87
N GLU A 40 -9.29 -6.20 -8.76
CA GLU A 40 -9.90 -4.91 -9.10
C GLU A 40 -10.50 -4.26 -7.86
N HIS A 41 -11.26 -5.01 -7.05
CA HIS A 41 -11.83 -4.52 -5.81
C HIS A 41 -10.75 -4.01 -4.84
N LEU A 42 -9.69 -4.79 -4.60
CA LEU A 42 -8.59 -4.35 -3.74
C LEU A 42 -7.88 -3.10 -4.30
N ALA A 43 -7.73 -2.98 -5.62
CA ALA A 43 -7.16 -1.78 -6.24
C ALA A 43 -8.06 -0.55 -6.04
N VAL A 44 -9.38 -0.73 -6.12
CA VAL A 44 -10.35 0.33 -5.79
C VAL A 44 -10.24 0.72 -4.31
N CYS A 45 -10.09 -0.23 -3.39
CA CYS A 45 -9.87 0.06 -1.97
C CYS A 45 -8.60 0.89 -1.73
N VAL A 46 -7.47 0.54 -2.37
CA VAL A 46 -6.23 1.35 -2.30
C VAL A 46 -6.50 2.81 -2.66
N LEU A 47 -7.28 3.04 -3.73
CA LEU A 47 -7.63 4.40 -4.16
C LEU A 47 -8.64 5.08 -3.24
N GLY A 48 -9.51 4.30 -2.59
CA GLY A 48 -10.42 4.76 -1.55
C GLY A 48 -9.64 5.40 -0.40
N GLU A 49 -8.78 4.62 0.26
CA GLU A 49 -7.98 5.09 1.40
C GLU A 49 -7.05 6.25 1.01
N LEU A 50 -6.45 6.20 -0.19
CA LEU A 50 -5.64 7.33 -0.68
C LEU A 50 -6.49 8.58 -0.93
N GLY A 51 -7.75 8.40 -1.32
CA GLY A 51 -8.74 9.47 -1.47
C GLY A 51 -9.09 10.11 -0.13
N GLU A 52 -9.23 9.32 0.92
CA GLU A 52 -9.45 9.79 2.30
C GLU A 52 -8.25 10.61 2.80
N PHE A 53 -7.03 10.09 2.64
CA PHE A 53 -5.80 10.84 2.89
C PHE A 53 -5.78 12.19 2.15
N CYS A 54 -6.07 12.17 0.85
CA CYS A 54 -6.08 13.38 0.02
C CYS A 54 -7.17 14.36 0.45
N ASN A 55 -8.30 13.88 0.95
CA ASN A 55 -9.38 14.73 1.43
C ASN A 55 -8.96 15.49 2.70
N ILE A 56 -8.30 14.84 3.65
CA ILE A 56 -7.76 15.48 4.85
C ILE A 56 -6.68 16.49 4.46
N LEU A 57 -5.70 16.08 3.64
CA LEU A 57 -4.62 16.95 3.17
C LEU A 57 -5.14 18.20 2.45
N LYS A 58 -6.19 18.07 1.64
CA LYS A 58 -6.85 19.20 0.97
C LYS A 58 -7.45 20.19 1.97
N LYS A 59 -8.01 19.73 3.09
CA LYS A 59 -8.56 20.62 4.12
C LYS A 59 -7.47 21.38 4.87
N VAL A 60 -6.34 20.70 5.17
CA VAL A 60 -5.14 21.36 5.75
C VAL A 60 -4.62 22.45 4.81
N THR A 61 -4.42 22.11 3.53
CA THR A 61 -3.87 23.07 2.55
C THR A 61 -4.80 24.26 2.25
N ARG A 62 -6.11 24.14 2.53
CA ARG A 62 -7.07 25.25 2.46
C ARG A 62 -7.09 26.14 3.70
N GLY A 63 -6.49 25.70 4.80
CA GLY A 63 -6.56 26.37 6.09
C GLY A 63 -7.82 26.03 6.89
N ASP A 64 -8.53 24.94 6.56
CA ASP A 64 -9.68 24.47 7.35
C ASP A 64 -9.23 23.87 8.70
N PHE A 65 -8.00 23.30 8.74
CA PHE A 65 -7.36 22.70 9.91
C PHE A 65 -5.85 22.97 9.90
N GLU A 66 -5.24 23.03 11.08
CA GLU A 66 -3.79 22.98 11.24
C GLU A 66 -3.28 21.53 11.08
N LEU A 67 -2.08 21.36 10.50
CA LEU A 67 -1.50 20.03 10.30
C LEU A 67 -1.40 19.24 11.61
N SER A 68 -1.08 19.90 12.73
CA SER A 68 -0.96 19.25 14.03
C SER A 68 -2.28 18.65 14.54
N GLU A 69 -3.42 19.16 14.08
CA GLU A 69 -4.74 18.69 14.52
C GLU A 69 -5.12 17.36 13.85
N VAL A 70 -4.66 17.15 12.61
CA VAL A 70 -5.06 16.01 11.76
C VAL A 70 -3.88 15.11 11.37
N LYS A 71 -2.70 15.31 11.96
CA LYS A 71 -1.49 14.54 11.62
C LYS A 71 -1.66 13.05 11.87
N TYR A 72 -2.36 12.70 12.96
CA TYR A 72 -2.65 11.31 13.30
C TYR A 72 -3.58 10.68 12.26
N ASP A 73 -4.66 11.36 11.90
CA ASP A 73 -5.60 10.88 10.88
C ASP A 73 -4.89 10.66 9.53
N LEU A 74 -4.04 11.60 9.10
CA LEU A 74 -3.20 11.42 7.90
C LEU A 74 -2.28 10.20 7.99
N ASP A 75 -1.76 9.87 9.17
CA ASP A 75 -0.94 8.67 9.36
C ASP A 75 -1.78 7.40 9.27
N GLU A 76 -2.99 7.39 9.83
CA GLU A 76 -3.93 6.27 9.71
C GLU A 76 -4.31 6.01 8.27
N GLU A 77 -4.75 7.03 7.52
CA GLU A 77 -5.14 6.86 6.11
C GLU A 77 -3.99 6.34 5.24
N LEU A 78 -2.76 6.80 5.52
CA LEU A 78 -1.58 6.32 4.81
C LEU A 78 -1.24 4.85 5.17
N VAL A 79 -1.49 4.47 6.43
CA VAL A 79 -1.36 3.07 6.87
C VAL A 79 -2.44 2.21 6.24
N ASP A 80 -3.66 2.69 6.05
CA ASP A 80 -4.74 1.95 5.39
C ASP A 80 -4.43 1.68 3.91
N VAL A 81 -3.88 2.68 3.20
CA VAL A 81 -3.29 2.48 1.86
C VAL A 81 -2.26 1.35 1.88
N PHE A 82 -1.34 1.38 2.85
CA PHE A 82 -0.30 0.37 2.99
C PHE A 82 -0.87 -1.02 3.28
N ILE A 83 -1.91 -1.14 4.12
CA ILE A 83 -2.59 -2.40 4.42
C ILE A 83 -3.14 -3.02 3.14
N TYR A 84 -3.84 -2.26 2.29
CA TYR A 84 -4.35 -2.81 1.03
C TYR A 84 -3.26 -3.21 0.04
N LEU A 85 -2.13 -2.49 0.00
CA LEU A 85 -0.95 -2.94 -0.79
C LEU A 85 -0.39 -4.27 -0.29
N ILE A 86 -0.36 -4.47 1.03
CA ILE A 86 0.05 -5.74 1.66
C ILE A 86 -0.97 -6.85 1.36
N LYS A 87 -2.27 -6.55 1.42
CA LYS A 87 -3.35 -7.49 1.04
C LYS A 87 -3.18 -7.95 -0.41
N ILE A 88 -3.02 -7.03 -1.36
CA ILE A 88 -2.74 -7.35 -2.77
C ILE A 88 -1.49 -8.23 -2.88
N SER A 89 -0.41 -7.85 -2.20
CA SER A 89 0.83 -8.63 -2.26
C SER A 89 0.70 -10.06 -1.73
N ASN A 90 -0.11 -10.27 -0.68
CA ASN A 90 -0.35 -11.58 -0.10
C ASN A 90 -1.33 -12.42 -0.93
N GLN A 91 -2.38 -11.79 -1.47
CA GLN A 91 -3.49 -12.45 -2.15
C GLN A 91 -3.17 -12.75 -3.62
N PHE A 92 -2.43 -11.88 -4.30
CA PHE A 92 -1.99 -12.02 -5.69
C PHE A 92 -0.54 -12.54 -5.84
N ASP A 93 0.03 -13.07 -4.76
CA ASP A 93 1.37 -13.70 -4.72
C ASP A 93 2.51 -12.82 -5.27
N VAL A 94 2.48 -11.52 -4.93
CA VAL A 94 3.53 -10.58 -5.35
C VAL A 94 4.70 -10.66 -4.38
N ASN A 95 5.86 -11.10 -4.87
CA ASN A 95 7.13 -10.96 -4.13
C ASN A 95 7.66 -9.51 -4.23
N LEU A 96 7.13 -8.65 -3.36
CA LEU A 96 7.45 -7.21 -3.32
C LEU A 96 8.94 -6.94 -3.21
N GLU A 97 9.67 -7.65 -2.35
CA GLU A 97 11.11 -7.42 -2.15
C GLU A 97 11.89 -7.68 -3.44
N SER A 98 11.66 -8.84 -4.07
CA SER A 98 12.37 -9.19 -5.31
C SER A 98 12.04 -8.22 -6.46
N VAL A 99 10.77 -7.79 -6.57
CA VAL A 99 10.31 -6.88 -7.62
C VAL A 99 10.85 -5.46 -7.35
N PHE A 100 10.88 -5.03 -6.09
CA PHE A 100 11.47 -3.77 -5.67
C PHE A 100 12.96 -3.71 -6.02
N LEU A 101 13.74 -4.73 -5.64
CA LEU A 101 15.18 -4.80 -5.93
C LEU A 101 15.45 -4.74 -7.44
N LYS A 102 14.71 -5.53 -8.24
CA LYS A 102 14.80 -5.47 -9.71
C LYS A 102 14.48 -4.09 -10.27
N LYS A 103 13.43 -3.44 -9.75
CA LYS A 103 13.03 -2.09 -10.17
C LYS A 103 14.07 -1.05 -9.79
N LEU A 104 14.67 -1.16 -8.60
CA LEU A 104 15.71 -0.27 -8.12
C LEU A 104 16.96 -0.34 -9.02
N GLU A 105 17.43 -1.53 -9.36
CA GLU A 105 18.59 -1.69 -10.27
C GLU A 105 18.30 -1.16 -11.68
N LYS A 106 17.08 -1.36 -12.18
CA LYS A 106 16.63 -0.74 -13.44
C LYS A 106 16.62 0.79 -13.37
N ASN A 107 16.17 1.35 -12.26
CA ASN A 107 16.15 2.80 -12.05
C ASN A 107 17.57 3.37 -11.93
N LYS A 108 18.47 2.71 -11.18
CA LYS A 108 19.89 3.10 -11.12
C LYS A 108 20.51 3.18 -12.51
N SER A 109 20.30 2.15 -13.34
CA SER A 109 20.81 2.11 -14.72
C SER A 109 20.20 3.19 -15.63
N ARG A 110 18.94 3.58 -15.38
CA ARG A 110 18.25 4.62 -16.14
C ARG A 110 18.74 6.02 -15.79
N PHE A 111 18.95 6.29 -14.50
CA PHE A 111 19.29 7.61 -13.99
C PHE A 111 20.80 7.84 -13.82
N SER A 112 21.64 6.80 -13.84
CA SER A 112 23.11 6.93 -13.85
C SER A 112 23.62 7.58 -15.14
N LYS A 113 22.90 7.47 -16.26
CA LYS A 113 23.24 8.11 -17.53
C LYS A 113 22.93 9.61 -17.58
N ILE A 114 22.16 10.15 -16.64
CA ILE A 114 21.79 11.56 -16.64
C ILE A 114 22.91 12.42 -16.01
N VAL A 115 23.70 11.86 -15.10
CA VAL A 115 24.77 12.59 -14.39
C VAL A 115 26.03 12.82 -15.25
N LEU A 116 26.17 12.15 -16.40
CA LEU A 116 27.36 12.23 -17.26
C LEU A 116 27.23 13.21 -18.45
N ASN A 117 26.13 13.95 -18.56
CA ASN A 117 25.88 14.86 -19.68
C ASN A 117 25.77 16.35 -19.26
N ASP A 118 26.16 16.68 -18.03
CA ASP A 118 26.22 18.05 -17.51
C ASP A 118 27.69 18.55 -17.37
N GLU A 119 28.56 18.19 -18.33
CA GLU A 119 29.89 18.82 -18.53
C GLU A 119 30.00 19.47 -19.92
#